data_AF-A0A838DGI1-F1
#
_entry.id   AF-A0A838DGI1-F1
#
_cell.length_a   1.000
_cell.length_b   1.000
_cell.length_c   1.000
_cell.angle_alpha   90.00
_cell.angle_beta   90.00
_cell.angle_gamma   90.00
#
_symmetry.space_group_name_H-M   'P 1'
#
loop_
_entity.id
_entity.type
_entity.pdbx_description
1 polymer ?
#
loop_
_entity_poly.entity_id
_entity_poly.type
_entity_poly.pdbx_seq_one_letter_code
_entity_poly.pdbx_strand_id
1 'polypeptide(L)' 'MMTNRSRVVLYIGVTNNLERRVWEHQSHAVEGFTSKYKLDRVVCLSASR' A
#
# COMPACT_ATOMS: atom_id res chain seq x y z
N MET A 1 -5.68 -2.87 2.59
CA MET A 1 -5.86 -2.89 1.13
C MET A 1 -5.44 -1.53 0.55
N MET A 2 -4.59 -1.51 -0.47
CA MET A 2 -4.05 -0.30 -1.12
C MET A 2 -4.31 -0.29 -2.62
N THR A 3 -4.42 0.88 -3.23
CA THR A 3 -4.64 1.06 -4.67
C THR A 3 -3.83 2.24 -5.21
N ASN A 4 -3.69 2.30 -6.53
CA ASN A 4 -3.01 3.40 -7.20
C ASN A 4 -3.99 4.52 -7.57
N ARG A 5 -3.47 5.69 -7.95
CA ARG A 5 -4.28 6.85 -8.35
C ARG A 5 -5.36 6.51 -9.40
N SER A 6 -5.05 5.63 -10.35
CA SER A 6 -5.99 5.20 -11.40
C SER A 6 -7.02 4.16 -10.94
N ARG A 7 -6.91 3.64 -9.72
CA ARG A 7 -7.78 2.59 -9.14
C ARG A 7 -7.84 1.27 -9.93
N VAL A 8 -6.85 1.03 -10.80
CA VAL A 8 -6.80 -0.17 -11.66
C VAL A 8 -6.11 -1.34 -10.96
N VAL A 9 -5.19 -1.04 -10.05
CA VAL A 9 -4.40 -2.06 -9.33
C VAL A 9 -4.80 -2.05 -7.87
N LEU A 10 -5.19 -3.23 -7.36
CA LEU A 10 -5.53 -3.45 -5.95
C LEU A 10 -4.47 -4.38 -5.33
N TYR A 11 -3.86 -3.90 -4.25
CA TYR A 11 -2.92 -4.67 -3.45
C TYR A 11 -3.53 -5.03 -2.09
N ILE A 12 -3.48 -6.32 -1.76
CA ILE A 12 -3.97 -6.88 -0.50
C ILE A 12 -2.77 -7.50 0.22
N GLY A 13 -2.52 -7.08 1.46
CA GLY A 13 -1.42 -7.58 2.27
C GLY A 13 -1.70 -7.38 3.76
N VAL A 14 -1.08 -8.23 4.57
CA VAL A 14 -1.17 -8.19 6.04
C VAL A 14 0.08 -7.50 6.59
N THR A 15 -0.10 -6.58 7.54
CA THR A 15 1.02 -5.91 8.23
C THR A 15 0.68 -5.61 9.68
N ASN A 16 1.66 -5.80 10.56
CA ASN A 16 1.55 -5.40 11.98
C ASN A 16 1.85 -3.90 12.20
N ASN A 17 2.32 -3.17 11.19
CA ASN A 17 2.66 -1.76 11.35
C ASN A 17 2.34 -0.98 10.07
N LEU A 18 1.14 -0.42 10.05
CA LEU A 18 0.59 0.25 8.87
C LEU A 18 1.34 1.54 8.51
N GLU A 19 1.71 2.33 9.52
CA GLU A 19 2.37 3.63 9.33
C GLU A 19 3.71 3.48 8.62
N ARG A 20 4.53 2.52 9.07
CA ARG A 20 5.79 2.19 8.41
C ARG A 20 5.59 1.77 6.95
N ARG A 21 4.57 0.94 6.69
CA ARG A 21 4.29 0.42 5.35
C ARG A 21 3.79 1.51 4.40
N VAL A 22 2.94 2.42 4.86
CA VAL A 22 2.50 3.57 4.06
C VAL A 22 3.69 4.48 3.72
N TRP A 23 4.58 4.74 4.68
CA TRP A 23 5.77 5.55 4.44
C TRP A 23 6.74 4.92 3.44
N GLU A 24 6.99 3.60 3.54
CA GLU A 24 7.81 2.84 2.58
C GLU A 24 7.22 2.93 1.15
N HIS A 25 5.89 2.87 1.04
CA HIS A 25 5.18 2.96 -0.25
C HIS A 25 5.16 4.38 -0.83
N GLN A 26 4.89 5.41 -0.03
CA GLN A 26 4.92 6.81 -0.48
C GLN A 26 6.33 7.26 -0.88
N SER A 27 7.34 6.80 -0.15
CA SER A 27 8.74 7.16 -0.41
C SER A 27 9.36 6.34 -1.55
N HIS A 28 8.61 5.37 -2.12
CA HIS A 28 9.14 4.36 -3.04
C HIS A 28 10.43 3.70 -2.53
N ALA A 29 10.58 3.58 -1.21
CA ALA A 29 11.82 3.14 -0.56
C ALA A 29 12.19 1.68 -0.88
N VAL A 30 11.20 0.90 -1.34
CA VAL A 30 11.39 -0.48 -1.80
C VAL A 30 11.00 -0.58 -3.27
N GLU A 31 11.99 -0.84 -4.13
CA GLU A 31 11.73 -1.19 -5.53
C GLU A 31 10.96 -2.50 -5.61
N GLY A 32 9.81 -2.48 -6.30
CA GLY A 32 8.91 -3.62 -6.37
C GLY A 32 7.56 -3.27 -6.99
N PHE A 33 6.62 -4.20 -6.91
CA PHE A 33 5.27 -4.08 -7.49
C PHE A 33 4.56 -2.76 -7.10
N THR A 34 4.70 -2.36 -5.84
CA THR A 34 4.09 -1.13 -5.29
C THR A 34 4.71 0.16 -5.80
N SER A 35 6.02 0.18 -6.08
CA SER A 35 6.69 1.31 -6.73
C SER A 35 6.34 1.36 -8.22
N LYS A 36 6.34 0.21 -8.91
CA LYS A 36 6.01 0.09 -10.33
C LYS A 36 4.61 0.63 -10.67
N TYR A 37 3.63 0.42 -9.79
CA TYR A 37 2.25 0.85 -10.00
C TYR A 37 1.85 2.12 -9.23
N LYS A 38 2.79 2.75 -8.49
CA LYS A 38 2.52 3.91 -7.62
C LYS A 38 1.32 3.65 -6.71
N LEU A 39 1.40 2.60 -5.90
CA LEU A 39 0.35 2.23 -4.95
C LEU A 39 0.45 3.12 -3.69
N ASP A 40 -0.09 4.34 -3.78
CA ASP A 40 0.07 5.43 -2.80
C ASP A 40 -1.19 5.68 -1.94
N ARG A 41 -2.30 4.98 -2.21
CA ARG A 41 -3.60 5.22 -1.52
C ARG A 41 -4.06 3.99 -0.75
N VAL A 42 -4.40 4.19 0.53
CA VAL A 42 -5.07 3.19 1.38
C VAL A 42 -6.58 3.27 1.16
N VAL A 43 -7.23 2.11 0.94
CA VAL A 43 -8.68 2.03 0.67
C VAL A 43 -9.45 1.48 1.87
N CYS A 44 -8.94 0.41 2.48
CA CYS A 44 -9.62 -0.27 3.58
C CYS A 44 -8.62 -0.97 4.50
N LEU A 45 -8.86 -0.89 5.80
CA LEU A 45 -8.09 -1.54 6.85
C LEU A 45 -9.02 -2.49 7.61
N SER A 46 -8.74 -3.78 7.52
CA SER A 46 -9.37 -4.79 8.37
C SER A 46 -8.53 -4.92 9.63
N ALA A 47 -9.00 -4.35 10.73
CA ALA A 47 -8.43 -4.62 12.05
C ALA A 47 -9.13 -5.86 12.62
N SER A 48 -8.39 -6.94 12.83
CA SER A 48 -8.87 -8.01 13.70
C SER A 48 -8.77 -7.49 15.13
N ARG A 49 -9.88 -7.53 15.88
CA ARG A 49 -9.89 -7.27 17.32
C ARG A 49 -9.02 -8.29 18.06
#